data_AF-A0A7S0Z1T7-F1
#
_entry.id   AF-A0A7S0Z1T7-F1
#
_cell.length_a   1.000
_cell.length_b   1.000
_cell.length_c   1.000
_cell.angle_alpha   90.00
_cell.angle_beta   90.00
_cell.angle_gamma   90.00
#
_symmetry.space_group_name_H-M   'P 1'
#
loop_
_entity.id
_entity.type
_entity.pdbx_description
1 polymer ?
#
loop_
_entity_poly.entity_id
_entity_poly.type
_entity_poly.pdbx_seq_one_letter_code
_entity_poly.pdbx_strand_id
1 'polypeptide(L)'
;VGFVDHDLVAELVLHIDRMDRDGSILCFMPGWEEIVASHEALVNHPDVLDRSSKLEVHCLHSAVPTSQQQQVFQPPSAGHRKVVLATNIAETSITIDDCVFVV
;
A
#
# COMPACT_ATOMS: atom_id res chain seq x y z
N VAL A 1 8.49 13.85 15.99
CA VAL A 1 7.79 13.19 14.87
C VAL A 1 8.78 12.20 14.28
N GLY A 2 8.45 10.91 14.28
CA GLY A 2 9.39 9.86 13.87
C GLY A 2 9.67 9.91 12.37
N PHE A 3 10.90 9.64 11.98
CA PHE A 3 11.29 9.45 10.58
C PHE A 3 10.71 8.12 10.07
N VAL A 4 10.12 8.12 8.87
CA VAL A 4 9.70 6.89 8.19
C VAL A 4 10.81 6.45 7.26
N ASP A 5 11.27 5.22 7.42
CA ASP A 5 12.22 4.58 6.51
C ASP A 5 11.43 3.93 5.37
N HIS A 6 11.36 4.62 4.23
CA HIS A 6 10.57 4.18 3.07
C HIS A 6 11.12 2.93 2.40
N ASP A 7 12.45 2.73 2.45
CA ASP A 7 13.10 1.53 1.91
C ASP A 7 12.74 0.32 2.78
N LEU A 8 12.76 0.48 4.11
CA LEU A 8 12.32 -0.57 5.02
C LEU A 8 10.84 -0.93 4.83
N VAL A 9 9.98 0.07 4.62
CA VAL A 9 8.55 -0.16 4.31
C VAL A 9 8.42 -0.98 3.03
N ALA A 10 9.16 -0.63 1.97
CA ALA A 10 9.12 -1.36 0.70
C ALA A 10 9.60 -2.81 0.86
N GLU A 11 10.72 -3.02 1.56
CA GLU A 11 11.26 -4.36 1.85
C GLU A 11 10.28 -5.21 2.66
N LEU A 12 9.61 -4.61 3.64
CA LEU A 12 8.60 -5.32 4.45
C LEU A 12 7.37 -5.70 3.61
N VAL A 13 6.88 -4.80 2.76
CA VAL A 13 5.76 -5.09 1.85
C VAL A 13 6.11 -6.24 0.91
N LEU A 14 7.31 -6.24 0.34
CA LEU A 14 7.79 -7.31 -0.55
C LEU A 14 8.04 -8.62 0.20
N HIS A 15 8.50 -8.54 1.44
CA HIS A 15 8.60 -9.71 2.30
C HIS A 15 7.23 -10.35 2.55
N ILE A 16 6.19 -9.55 2.82
CA ILE A 16 4.81 -10.02 2.97
C ILE A 16 4.27 -10.56 1.64
N ASP A 17 4.57 -9.91 0.52
CA ASP A 17 4.15 -10.36 -0.81
C ASP A 17 4.61 -11.80 -1.11
N ARG A 18 5.81 -12.15 -0.65
CA ARG A 18 6.41 -13.49 -0.79
C ARG A 18 5.89 -14.54 0.20
N MET A 19 5.03 -14.17 1.16
CA MET A 19 4.46 -15.13 2.11
C MET A 19 3.35 -15.96 1.47
N ASP A 20 3.21 -17.22 1.91
CA ASP A 20 2.13 -18.13 1.50
C ASP A 20 0.81 -17.81 2.24
N ARG A 21 0.34 -16.56 2.11
CA ARG A 21 -0.92 -16.09 2.69
C ARG A 21 -1.44 -14.92 1.87
N ASP A 22 -2.66 -15.05 1.36
CA ASP A 22 -3.34 -14.02 0.57
C ASP A 22 -3.92 -12.87 1.42
N GLY A 23 -4.32 -11.79 0.74
CA GLY A 23 -4.94 -10.58 1.30
C GLY A 23 -4.15 -9.30 1.04
N SER A 24 -4.80 -8.15 1.20
CA SER A 24 -4.20 -6.85 1.00
C SER A 24 -3.35 -6.41 2.18
N ILE A 25 -2.42 -5.50 1.90
CA ILE A 25 -1.55 -4.85 2.89
C ILE A 25 -2.03 -3.40 3.06
N LEU A 26 -2.28 -2.98 4.29
CA LEU A 26 -2.56 -1.59 4.65
C LEU A 26 -1.36 -1.02 5.41
N CYS A 27 -0.70 0.00 4.87
CA CYS A 27 0.42 0.66 5.52
C CYS A 27 -0.01 2.05 6.00
N PHE A 28 0.14 2.33 7.28
CA PHE A 28 -0.17 3.64 7.85
C PHE A 28 1.01 4.59 7.73
N MET A 29 0.76 5.74 7.10
CA MET A 29 1.72 6.81 6.89
C MET A 29 1.31 8.05 7.69
N PRO A 30 2.28 8.83 8.23
CA PRO A 30 1.99 10.06 8.97
C PRO A 30 1.27 11.13 8.15
N GLY A 31 1.58 11.21 6.85
CA GLY A 31 1.08 12.26 5.97
C GLY A 31 1.21 11.92 4.49
N TRP A 32 0.84 12.91 3.67
CA TRP A 32 0.87 12.78 2.21
C TRP A 32 2.30 12.62 1.65
N GLU A 33 3.27 13.33 2.22
CA GLU A 33 4.67 13.24 1.78
C GLU A 33 5.21 11.82 1.95
N GLU A 34 4.93 11.18 3.09
CA GLU A 34 5.34 9.80 3.35
C GLU A 34 4.59 8.78 2.49
N ILE A 35 3.32 9.04 2.15
CA ILE A 35 2.57 8.24 1.18
C ILE A 35 3.27 8.27 -0.18
N VAL A 36 3.60 9.47 -0.69
CA VAL A 36 4.25 9.63 -1.99
C VAL A 36 5.64 8.98 -1.98
N ALA A 37 6.45 9.23 -0.96
CA ALA A 37 7.79 8.65 -0.85
C ALA A 37 7.76 7.12 -0.76
N SER A 38 6.84 6.54 0.02
CA SER A 38 6.69 5.08 0.11
C SER A 38 6.14 4.47 -1.18
N HIS A 39 5.22 5.17 -1.86
CA HIS A 39 4.75 4.77 -3.17
C HIS A 39 5.90 4.73 -4.18
N GLU A 40 6.71 5.79 -4.24
CA GLU A 40 7.90 5.84 -5.10
C GLU A 40 8.91 4.75 -4.79
N ALA A 41 9.18 4.47 -3.51
CA ALA A 41 10.07 3.38 -3.09
C ALA A 41 9.56 2.01 -3.57
N LEU A 42 8.24 1.76 -3.46
CA LEU A 42 7.63 0.51 -3.92
C LEU A 42 7.66 0.35 -5.44
N VAL A 43 7.17 1.33 -6.20
CA VAL A 43 7.05 1.19 -7.66
C VAL A 43 8.40 1.18 -8.37
N ASN A 44 9.44 1.76 -7.76
CA ASN A 44 10.80 1.74 -8.28
C ASN A 44 11.66 0.61 -7.70
N HIS A 45 11.09 -0.24 -6.84
CA HIS A 45 11.84 -1.36 -6.29
C HIS A 45 12.21 -2.36 -7.41
N PRO A 46 13.44 -2.91 -7.43
CA PRO A 46 13.88 -3.86 -8.45
C PRO A 46 12.88 -5.00 -8.72
N ASP A 47 12.36 -5.63 -7.65
CA ASP A 47 11.39 -6.73 -7.74
C ASP A 47 10.06 -6.33 -8.43
N VAL A 48 9.65 -5.07 -8.31
CA VAL A 48 8.43 -4.57 -8.96
C VAL A 48 8.73 -4.22 -10.43
N LEU A 49 9.89 -3.62 -10.69
CA LEU A 49 10.33 -3.24 -12.04
C LEU A 49 10.58 -4.47 -12.94
N ASP A 50 11.16 -5.53 -12.40
CA ASP A 50 11.42 -6.78 -13.13
C ASP A 50 10.20 -7.72 -13.19
N ARG A 51 9.09 -7.33 -12.52
CA ARG A 51 7.82 -8.05 -12.41
C ARG A 51 7.90 -9.38 -11.65
N SER A 52 8.91 -9.57 -10.81
CA SER A 52 8.95 -10.68 -9.85
C SER A 52 7.93 -10.51 -8.73
N SER A 53 7.62 -9.26 -8.34
CA SER A 53 6.47 -8.87 -7.52
C SER A 53 5.45 -8.10 -8.35
N LYS A 54 4.17 -8.36 -8.10
CA LYS A 54 3.05 -7.75 -8.82
C LYS A 54 2.17 -7.00 -7.84
N LEU A 55 2.51 -5.75 -7.57
CA LEU A 55 1.79 -4.92 -6.61
C LEU A 55 0.81 -3.99 -7.33
N GLU A 56 -0.38 -3.81 -6.74
CA GLU A 56 -1.33 -2.75 -7.09
C GLU A 56 -1.35 -1.76 -5.92
N VAL A 57 -0.60 -0.66 -6.05
CA VAL A 57 -0.39 0.31 -4.98
C VAL A 57 -1.39 1.46 -5.09
N HIS A 58 -2.18 1.69 -4.03
CA HIS A 58 -3.14 2.78 -3.96
C HIS A 58 -2.80 3.74 -2.83
N CYS A 59 -2.99 5.04 -3.08
CA CYS A 59 -2.86 6.09 -2.08
C CYS A 59 -4.24 6.48 -1.53
N LEU A 60 -4.37 6.49 -0.22
CA LEU A 60 -5.60 6.83 0.48
C LEU A 60 -5.37 8.01 1.42
N HIS A 61 -5.73 9.20 0.94
CA HIS A 61 -5.55 10.46 1.65
C HIS A 61 -6.67 11.44 1.29
N SER A 62 -6.98 12.40 2.16
CA SER A 62 -8.04 13.39 1.94
C SER A 62 -7.81 14.27 0.69
N ALA A 63 -6.56 14.41 0.25
CA ALA A 63 -6.20 15.14 -0.97
C ALA A 63 -6.41 14.34 -2.27
N VAL A 64 -6.64 13.03 -2.19
CA VAL A 64 -6.86 12.16 -3.35
C VAL A 64 -8.32 12.28 -3.80
N PRO A 65 -8.63 12.41 -5.11
CA PRO A 65 -10.01 12.45 -5.59
C PRO A 65 -10.83 11.23 -5.12
N THR A 66 -12.11 11.44 -4.79
CA THR A 66 -13.00 10.36 -4.31
C THR A 66 -13.06 9.17 -5.26
N SER A 67 -13.03 9.40 -6.57
CA SER A 67 -13.03 8.32 -7.57
C SER A 67 -11.80 7.42 -7.48
N GLN A 68 -10.64 7.97 -7.11
CA GLN A 68 -9.41 7.21 -6.88
C GLN A 68 -9.44 6.53 -5.51
N GLN A 69 -9.95 7.20 -4.47
CA GLN A 69 -10.14 6.58 -3.16
C GLN A 69 -11.06 5.34 -3.26
N GLN A 70 -12.08 5.37 -4.13
CA GLN A 70 -12.98 4.22 -4.31
C GLN A 70 -12.31 2.97 -4.91
N GLN A 71 -11.14 3.12 -5.55
CA GLN A 71 -10.43 1.98 -6.12
C GLN A 71 -9.88 1.05 -5.03
N VAL A 72 -9.62 1.54 -3.81
CA VAL A 72 -9.10 0.72 -2.70
C VAL A 72 -10.09 -0.37 -2.26
N PHE A 73 -11.38 -0.19 -2.56
CA PHE A 73 -12.44 -1.16 -2.26
C PHE A 73 -12.60 -2.24 -3.32
N GLN A 74 -11.98 -2.07 -4.48
CA GLN A 74 -12.02 -3.10 -5.52
C GLN A 74 -11.03 -4.22 -5.19
N PRO A 75 -11.34 -5.46 -5.58
CA PRO A 75 -10.35 -6.54 -5.52
C PRO A 75 -9.19 -6.22 -6.48
N PRO A 76 -7.95 -6.62 -6.13
CA PRO A 76 -6.81 -6.44 -7.03
C PRO A 76 -6.97 -7.25 -8.31
N SER A 77 -6.21 -6.84 -9.33
CA SER A 77 -6.06 -7.62 -10.55
C SER A 77 -5.56 -9.04 -10.26
N ALA A 78 -5.94 -10.02 -11.10
CA ALA A 78 -5.54 -11.41 -10.89
C ALA A 78 -4.01 -11.56 -10.80
N GLY A 79 -3.55 -12.23 -9.74
CA GLY A 79 -2.11 -12.43 -9.47
C GLY A 79 -1.37 -11.16 -9.04
N HIS A 80 -2.09 -10.09 -8.67
CA HIS A 80 -1.52 -8.90 -8.04
C HIS A 80 -1.92 -8.84 -6.57
N ARG A 81 -1.06 -8.26 -5.75
CA ARG A 81 -1.31 -7.95 -4.35
C ARG A 81 -1.64 -6.48 -4.19
N LYS A 82 -2.80 -6.19 -3.59
CA LYS A 82 -3.21 -4.83 -3.26
C LYS A 82 -2.40 -4.30 -2.07
N VAL A 83 -1.82 -3.11 -2.24
CA VAL A 83 -1.14 -2.36 -1.18
C VAL A 83 -1.82 -1.00 -1.05
N VAL A 84 -2.29 -0.66 0.13
CA VAL A 84 -2.93 0.63 0.41
C VAL A 84 -2.06 1.43 1.35
N LEU A 85 -1.58 2.58 0.89
CA LEU A 85 -0.82 3.54 1.68
C LEU A 85 -1.79 4.61 2.18
N ALA A 86 -2.03 4.68 3.49
CA ALA A 86 -3.09 5.51 4.05
C ALA A 86 -2.62 6.34 5.24
N THR A 87 -3.24 7.50 5.46
CA THR A 87 -3.22 8.14 6.78
C THR A 87 -4.33 7.57 7.67
N ASN A 88 -4.53 8.16 8.84
CA ASN A 88 -5.62 7.83 9.77
C ASN A 88 -7.05 7.96 9.17
N ILE A 89 -7.22 8.45 7.93
CA ILE A 89 -8.50 8.40 7.22
C ILE A 89 -9.03 6.95 7.10
N ALA A 90 -8.12 5.97 7.09
CA ALA A 90 -8.49 4.56 7.09
C ALA A 90 -8.96 4.03 8.47
N GLU A 91 -8.67 4.72 9.59
CA GLU A 91 -8.94 4.21 10.95
C GLU A 91 -10.43 4.24 11.31
N THR A 92 -11.17 5.27 10.89
CA THR A 92 -12.53 5.51 11.38
C THR A 92 -13.62 5.47 10.32
N SER A 93 -13.29 5.33 9.02
CA SER A 93 -14.27 5.60 7.96
C SER A 93 -14.19 4.69 6.73
N ILE A 94 -13.24 3.75 6.68
CA ILE A 94 -12.98 2.95 5.48
C ILE A 94 -12.73 1.51 5.90
N THR A 95 -13.55 0.58 5.40
CA THR A 95 -13.33 -0.86 5.55
C THR A 95 -12.71 -1.40 4.27
N ILE A 96 -11.49 -1.94 4.36
CA ILE A 96 -10.85 -2.69 3.28
C ILE A 96 -11.08 -4.17 3.60
N ASP A 97 -12.11 -4.76 2.98
CA ASP A 97 -12.66 -6.07 3.36
C ASP A 97 -11.64 -7.21 3.26
N ASP A 98 -10.67 -7.10 2.34
CA ASP A 98 -9.61 -8.09 2.10
C ASP A 98 -8.29 -7.78 2.83
N CYS A 99 -8.29 -6.84 3.78
CA CYS A 99 -7.10 -6.48 4.54
C CYS A 99 -6.70 -7.58 5.53
N VAL A 100 -5.49 -8.11 5.34
CA VAL A 100 -4.93 -9.20 6.16
C VAL A 100 -3.68 -8.76 6.91
N PHE A 101 -2.95 -7.77 6.39
CA PHE A 101 -1.72 -7.26 6.96
C PHE A 101 -1.81 -5.76 7.20
N VAL A 102 -1.35 -5.32 8.37
CA VAL A 102 -1.25 -3.90 8.73
C VAL A 102 0.21 -3.62 9.09
N VAL A 103 0.76 -2.55 8.50
CA VAL A 103 2.14 -2.06 8.68
C VAL A 103 2.12 -0.68 9.30
#